data_AF-A0A8J2K4M1-F1
#
_entry.id   AF-A0A8J2K4M1-F1
#
_cell.length_a   1.000
_cell.length_b   1.000
_cell.length_c   1.000
_cell.angle_alpha   90.00
_cell.angle_beta   90.00
_cell.angle_gamma   90.00
#
_symmetry.space_group_name_H-M   'P 1'
#
loop_
_entity.id
_entity.type
_entity.pdbx_description
1 polymer ?
#
loop_
_entity_poly.entity_id
_entity_poly.type
_entity_poly.pdbx_seq_one_letter_code
_entity_poly.pdbx_strand_id
1 'polypeptide(L)'
;GSKKLPSNIKYTLRFPSYQRTKYNGFTDRSNFRPSWLTESPYPVLSFGGPRSRDSSFGGFPGYYEEGFLYLQQAVDNALTMMLLNKTQFEEYSNYSLKMRRFPYPPSSHDKYLFISQFWVPYLFGIAYVYSVMNLTRQIIHEKVTRLKEFMKIMGLANWQHWATWFARSFAVLLVVSIMNTILLKAEFKDGISVLPKSNSTLVFAILLLYGLHLITFAFLCSTLFTSEDAGATIAGFIGPLSGAGLPRPLWCQTTLVLSIYDLVLDWENSGVENKIHQPQSIQQGQL
;
A
#
# COMPACT_ATOMS: atom_id res chain seq x y z
N GLY A 1 -21.81 51.88 -3.73
CA GLY A 1 -20.44 52.22 -4.18
C GLY A 1 -19.47 51.25 -3.56
N SER A 2 -18.96 50.30 -4.34
CA SER A 2 -17.93 49.35 -3.89
C SER A 2 -16.59 50.09 -3.79
N LYS A 3 -16.13 50.40 -2.57
CA LYS A 3 -14.73 50.78 -2.35
C LYS A 3 -13.86 49.65 -2.93
N LYS A 4 -13.05 49.98 -3.93
CA LYS A 4 -12.11 49.04 -4.56
C LYS A 4 -11.21 48.48 -3.46
N LEU A 5 -11.12 47.15 -3.35
CA LEU A 5 -10.21 46.50 -2.39
C LEU A 5 -8.82 47.13 -2.52
N PRO A 6 -8.18 47.56 -1.42
CA PRO A 6 -6.83 48.08 -1.48
C PRO A 6 -5.94 46.96 -2.04
N SER A 7 -5.31 47.25 -3.18
CA SER A 7 -4.62 46.25 -4.00
C SER A 7 -3.36 45.67 -3.34
N ASN A 8 -2.98 46.14 -2.14
CA ASN A 8 -1.79 45.68 -1.45
C ASN A 8 -1.90 45.85 0.08
N ILE A 9 -2.54 44.88 0.77
CA ILE A 9 -2.47 44.78 2.23
C ILE A 9 -1.33 43.81 2.56
N LYS A 10 -0.23 44.33 3.12
CA LYS A 10 0.91 43.51 3.55
C LYS A 10 0.87 43.34 5.07
N TYR A 11 0.56 42.12 5.52
CA TYR A 11 0.67 41.75 6.92
C TYR A 11 1.47 40.44 7.05
N THR A 12 2.09 40.23 8.21
CA THR A 12 2.84 39.00 8.48
C THR A 12 2.55 38.57 9.90
N LEU A 13 1.97 37.38 10.04
CA LEU A 13 1.79 36.74 11.35
C LEU A 13 2.98 35.82 11.61
N ARG A 14 3.66 35.99 12.74
CA ARG A 14 4.75 35.12 13.18
C ARG A 14 4.26 34.25 14.32
N PHE A 15 4.13 32.96 14.04
CA PHE A 15 3.82 31.94 15.02
C PHE A 15 5.10 31.27 15.53
N PRO A 16 5.10 30.72 16.76
CA PRO A 16 6.20 29.90 17.22
C PRO A 16 6.41 28.72 16.28
N SER A 17 7.66 28.31 16.06
CA SER A 17 7.96 27.19 15.15
C SER A 17 7.44 25.85 15.65
N TYR A 18 7.13 25.73 16.95
CA TYR A 18 6.62 24.52 17.59
C TYR A 18 5.18 24.72 18.05
N GLN A 19 4.33 23.73 17.74
CA GLN A 19 2.93 23.65 18.18
C GLN A 19 2.88 23.06 19.60
N ARG A 20 2.01 23.59 20.47
CA ARG A 20 1.88 23.15 21.87
C ARG A 20 1.11 21.84 22.00
N THR A 21 0.27 21.54 21.03
CA THR A 21 -0.64 20.40 21.01
C THR A 21 0.05 19.17 20.42
N LYS A 22 0.01 18.07 21.17
CA LYS A 22 0.57 16.79 20.75
C LYS A 22 -0.51 16.02 19.98
N TYR A 23 -0.26 15.75 18.70
CA TYR A 23 -1.11 14.86 17.90
C TYR A 23 -0.69 13.40 18.09
N ASN A 24 -1.63 12.54 18.49
CA ASN A 24 -1.40 11.11 18.63
C ASN A 24 -1.69 10.37 17.30
N GLY A 25 -0.75 9.50 16.90
CA GLY A 25 -1.02 8.43 15.92
C GLY A 25 0.15 8.08 15.00
N PHE A 26 0.79 9.08 14.40
CA PHE A 26 1.88 8.85 13.42
C PHE A 26 3.05 9.83 13.60
N THR A 27 2.77 11.10 13.90
CA THR A 27 3.78 12.17 14.12
C THR A 27 4.75 11.87 15.27
N ASP A 28 4.29 11.23 16.35
CA ASP A 28 5.12 10.84 17.50
C ASP A 28 6.03 9.63 17.18
N ARG A 29 5.71 8.85 16.15
CA ARG A 29 6.49 7.67 15.72
C ARG A 29 7.37 7.92 14.51
N SER A 30 7.07 8.94 13.70
CA SER A 30 7.73 9.20 12.42
C SER A 30 8.76 10.32 12.46
N ASN A 31 9.08 10.90 13.63
CA ASN A 31 9.98 12.07 13.77
C ASN A 31 9.62 13.27 12.86
N PHE A 32 8.41 13.32 12.30
CA PHE A 32 7.92 14.47 11.56
C PHE A 32 7.55 15.54 12.58
N ARG A 33 8.41 16.55 12.72
CA ARG A 33 8.21 17.63 13.68
C ARG A 33 6.89 18.37 13.36
N PRO A 34 6.04 18.63 14.38
CA PRO A 34 4.82 19.38 14.14
C PRO A 34 5.17 20.79 13.67
N SER A 35 4.74 21.12 12.45
CA SER A 35 4.98 22.41 11.80
C SER A 35 3.66 22.92 11.23
N TRP A 36 3.59 24.22 10.99
CA TRP A 36 2.38 24.87 10.50
C TRP A 36 2.01 24.40 9.09
N LEU A 37 2.97 24.07 8.22
CA LEU A 37 2.72 23.63 6.84
C LEU A 37 1.83 24.59 6.01
N THR A 38 1.81 25.88 6.35
CA THR A 38 1.05 26.93 5.63
C THR A 38 1.55 27.17 4.21
N GLU A 39 2.78 26.76 3.91
CA GLU A 39 3.39 26.86 2.59
C GLU A 39 2.81 25.83 1.60
N SER A 40 2.19 24.76 2.10
CA SER A 40 1.65 23.70 1.26
C SER A 40 0.11 23.67 1.32
N PRO A 41 -0.59 23.84 0.18
CA PRO A 41 -2.04 23.74 0.13
C PRO A 41 -2.55 22.31 0.37
N TYR A 42 -1.70 21.30 0.16
CA TYR A 42 -2.02 19.88 0.29
C TYR A 42 -1.02 19.14 1.18
N PRO A 43 -1.43 18.06 1.87
CA PRO A 43 -0.49 17.22 2.60
C PRO A 43 0.46 16.48 1.64
N VAL A 44 1.73 16.34 2.03
CA VAL A 44 2.75 15.63 1.24
C VAL A 44 2.41 14.15 1.05
N LEU A 45 1.75 13.54 2.04
CA LEU A 45 1.25 12.17 1.97
C LEU A 45 -0.23 12.15 2.35
N SER A 46 -1.06 11.62 1.45
CA SER A 46 -2.46 11.34 1.73
C SER A 46 -2.60 9.86 2.09
N PHE A 47 -2.84 9.58 3.37
CA PHE A 47 -3.24 8.23 3.78
C PHE A 47 -4.71 8.01 3.41
N GLY A 48 -5.06 6.79 2.99
CA GLY A 48 -6.44 6.45 2.67
C GLY A 48 -7.37 6.68 3.87
N GLY A 49 -8.55 7.25 3.61
CA GLY A 49 -9.58 7.51 4.61
C GLY A 49 -9.65 8.96 5.12
N PRO A 50 -10.56 9.22 6.08
CA PRO A 50 -10.79 10.56 6.61
C PRO A 50 -9.60 11.03 7.47
N ARG A 51 -9.12 12.25 7.21
CA ARG A 51 -8.06 12.90 7.99
C ARG A 51 -8.49 13.08 9.45
N SER A 52 -7.84 12.44 10.41
CA SER A 52 -8.17 12.55 11.84
C SER A 52 -9.66 12.31 12.12
N ARG A 53 -10.10 11.05 11.95
CA ARG A 53 -11.49 10.60 12.10
C ARG A 53 -12.11 10.99 13.44
N ASP A 54 -11.33 10.91 14.50
CA ASP A 54 -11.83 11.08 15.87
C ASP A 54 -11.85 12.58 16.29
N SER A 55 -11.39 13.49 15.42
CA SER A 55 -11.39 14.95 15.66
C SER A 55 -12.37 15.69 14.75
N SER A 56 -13.24 16.47 15.35
CA SER A 56 -14.18 17.38 14.66
C SER A 56 -13.49 18.59 14.02
N PHE A 57 -12.23 18.89 14.37
CA PHE A 57 -11.59 20.18 14.09
C PHE A 57 -10.41 20.15 13.09
N GLY A 58 -10.24 19.06 12.33
CA GLY A 58 -9.30 19.01 11.20
C GLY A 58 -8.02 18.22 11.45
N GLY A 59 -7.65 17.98 12.71
CA GLY A 59 -6.42 17.26 13.09
C GLY A 59 -5.15 18.04 12.74
N PHE A 60 -4.04 17.32 12.52
CA PHE A 60 -2.75 17.91 12.13
C PHE A 60 -2.79 18.52 10.72
N PRO A 61 -2.24 19.74 10.48
CA PRO A 61 -1.64 20.67 11.45
C PRO A 61 -2.70 21.35 12.32
N GLY A 62 -2.41 21.51 13.61
CA GLY A 62 -3.38 21.93 14.62
C GLY A 62 -3.86 23.37 14.58
N TYR A 63 -4.24 23.87 13.41
CA TYR A 63 -4.62 25.26 13.22
C TYR A 63 -5.81 25.71 14.08
N TYR A 64 -6.74 24.79 14.38
CA TYR A 64 -7.86 25.08 15.26
C TYR A 64 -7.44 25.07 16.74
N GLU A 65 -6.81 23.99 17.19
CA GLU A 65 -6.42 23.79 18.59
C GLU A 65 -5.35 24.79 19.07
N GLU A 66 -4.45 25.21 18.18
CA GLU A 66 -3.42 26.22 18.48
C GLU A 66 -3.91 27.67 18.39
N GLY A 67 -5.16 27.93 18.03
CA GLY A 67 -5.68 29.29 17.95
C GLY A 67 -5.40 30.04 16.63
N PHE A 68 -4.68 29.44 15.68
CA PHE A 68 -4.31 30.08 14.41
C PHE A 68 -5.54 30.53 13.61
N LEU A 69 -6.55 29.66 13.50
CA LEU A 69 -7.78 29.99 12.76
C LEU A 69 -8.58 31.12 13.41
N TYR A 70 -8.52 31.25 14.73
CA TYR A 70 -9.16 32.36 15.45
C TYR A 70 -8.45 33.68 15.19
N LEU A 71 -7.11 33.68 15.17
CA LEU A 71 -6.33 34.88 14.83
C LEU A 71 -6.54 35.29 13.37
N GLN A 72 -6.57 34.32 12.45
CA GLN A 72 -6.89 34.58 11.04
C GLN A 72 -8.29 35.21 10.92
N GLN A 73 -9.30 34.64 11.59
CA GLN A 73 -10.65 35.20 11.62
C GLN A 73 -10.69 36.61 12.23
N ALA A 74 -9.93 36.88 13.29
CA ALA A 74 -9.88 38.21 13.91
C ALA A 74 -9.26 39.26 12.98
N VAL A 75 -8.18 38.91 12.27
CA VAL A 75 -7.56 39.79 11.26
C VAL A 75 -8.52 40.03 10.10
N ASP A 76 -9.17 38.98 9.59
CA ASP A 76 -10.13 39.09 8.50
C ASP A 76 -11.32 39.96 8.89
N ASN A 77 -11.82 39.83 10.12
CA ASN A 77 -12.88 40.69 10.65
C ASN A 77 -12.43 42.16 10.80
N ALA A 78 -11.20 42.40 11.27
CA ALA A 78 -10.65 43.75 11.38
C ALA A 78 -10.48 44.42 10.00
N LEU A 79 -9.96 43.68 9.01
CA LEU A 79 -9.87 44.16 7.64
C LEU A 79 -11.25 44.42 7.03
N THR A 80 -12.20 43.52 7.27
CA THR A 80 -13.59 43.66 6.82
C THR A 80 -14.25 44.91 7.40
N MET A 81 -14.01 45.20 8.70
CA MET A 81 -14.47 46.42 9.35
C MET A 81 -13.86 47.69 8.73
N MET A 82 -12.59 47.66 8.32
CA MET A 82 -11.94 48.80 7.66
C MET A 82 -12.47 49.07 6.25
N LEU A 83 -12.91 48.02 5.55
CA LEU A 83 -13.35 48.09 4.16
C LEU A 83 -14.85 48.44 4.03
N LEU A 84 -15.68 47.92 4.93
CA LEU A 84 -17.13 48.12 4.91
C LEU A 84 -17.56 49.42 5.61
N ASN A 85 -18.70 49.97 5.18
CA ASN A 85 -19.37 51.04 5.93
C ASN A 85 -20.06 50.44 7.17
N LYS A 86 -20.31 51.26 8.21
CA LYS A 86 -20.93 50.82 9.47
C LYS A 86 -22.20 49.97 9.29
N THR A 87 -23.09 50.40 8.39
CA THR A 87 -24.34 49.68 8.09
C THR A 87 -24.10 48.30 7.45
N GLN A 88 -23.11 48.18 6.58
CA GLN A 88 -22.75 46.91 5.93
C GLN A 88 -22.00 45.98 6.88
N PHE A 89 -21.25 46.54 7.82
CA PHE A 89 -20.57 45.78 8.86
C PHE A 89 -21.55 45.20 9.88
N GLU A 90 -22.61 45.94 10.25
CA GLU A 90 -23.70 45.44 11.10
C GLU A 90 -24.46 44.28 10.45
N GLU A 91 -24.64 44.33 9.12
CA GLU A 91 -25.19 43.20 8.37
C GLU A 91 -24.23 42.00 8.36
N TYR A 92 -22.94 42.24 8.13
CA TYR A 92 -21.90 41.20 8.16
C TYR A 92 -21.77 40.53 9.54
N SER A 93 -21.80 41.30 10.62
CA SER A 93 -21.64 40.79 11.99
C SER A 93 -22.82 39.94 12.47
N ASN A 94 -23.98 40.07 11.82
CA ASN A 94 -25.15 39.24 12.09
C ASN A 94 -24.98 37.80 11.55
N TYR A 95 -24.02 37.56 10.64
CA TYR A 95 -23.75 36.20 10.14
C TYR A 95 -22.89 35.39 11.12
N SER A 96 -23.39 34.21 11.51
CA SER A 96 -22.62 33.25 12.31
C SER A 96 -21.68 32.42 11.43
N LEU A 97 -20.38 32.72 11.47
CA LEU A 97 -19.36 31.91 10.82
C LEU A 97 -19.07 30.66 11.65
N LYS A 98 -19.38 29.48 11.11
CA LYS A 98 -19.06 28.18 11.73
C LYS A 98 -18.15 27.38 10.82
N MET A 99 -17.11 26.81 11.41
CA MET A 99 -16.22 25.89 10.70
C MET A 99 -16.87 24.51 10.61
N ARG A 100 -16.88 23.94 9.40
CA ARG A 100 -17.33 22.57 9.18
C ARG A 100 -16.34 21.85 8.27
N ARG A 101 -16.10 20.59 8.56
CA ARG A 101 -15.27 19.72 7.73
C ARG A 101 -16.04 19.34 6.47
N PHE A 102 -15.32 19.20 5.36
CA PHE A 102 -15.88 18.57 4.18
C PHE A 102 -16.29 17.13 4.51
N PRO A 103 -17.51 16.71 4.14
CA PRO A 103 -17.95 15.33 4.36
C PRO A 103 -17.04 14.39 3.57
N TYR A 104 -16.61 13.31 4.22
CA TYR A 104 -15.83 12.25 3.58
C TYR A 104 -16.77 11.08 3.25
N PRO A 105 -16.60 10.39 2.10
CA PRO A 105 -17.41 9.22 1.78
C PRO A 105 -17.30 8.13 2.86
N PRO A 106 -18.28 7.21 2.96
CA PRO A 106 -18.22 6.11 3.91
C PRO A 106 -16.92 5.31 3.73
N SER A 107 -16.05 5.34 4.74
CA SER A 107 -14.73 4.72 4.69
C SER A 107 -14.63 3.61 5.72
N SER A 108 -14.30 2.40 5.27
CA SER A 108 -13.95 1.29 6.15
C SER A 108 -12.50 1.47 6.57
N HIS A 109 -12.25 1.69 7.86
CA HIS A 109 -10.91 1.89 8.37
C HIS A 109 -10.35 0.57 8.91
N ASP A 110 -9.56 -0.10 8.08
CA ASP A 110 -8.80 -1.28 8.50
C ASP A 110 -7.32 -0.90 8.70
N LYS A 111 -6.90 -0.80 9.96
CA LYS A 111 -5.51 -0.50 10.34
C LYS A 111 -4.57 -1.62 9.93
N TYR A 112 -5.07 -2.85 9.83
CA TYR A 112 -4.28 -4.01 9.46
C TYR A 112 -4.04 -4.08 7.96
N LEU A 113 -4.85 -3.42 7.13
CA LEU A 113 -4.67 -3.43 5.68
C LEU A 113 -3.30 -2.87 5.26
N PHE A 114 -2.87 -1.75 5.85
CA PHE A 114 -1.56 -1.15 5.52
C PHE A 114 -0.39 -2.04 5.95
N ILE A 115 -0.51 -2.67 7.11
CA ILE A 115 0.49 -3.61 7.63
C ILE A 115 0.50 -4.86 6.75
N SER A 116 -0.67 -5.40 6.44
CA SER A 116 -0.89 -6.56 5.58
C SER A 116 -0.32 -6.34 4.18
N GLN A 117 -0.52 -5.18 3.57
CA GLN A 117 0.03 -4.81 2.26
C GLN A 117 1.56 -4.92 2.21
N PHE A 118 2.24 -4.61 3.32
CA PHE A 118 3.69 -4.78 3.40
C PHE A 118 4.07 -6.24 3.62
N TRP A 119 3.44 -6.94 4.57
CA TRP A 119 3.88 -8.26 5.03
C TRP A 119 3.40 -9.45 4.18
N VAL A 120 2.22 -9.36 3.58
CA VAL A 120 1.62 -10.44 2.78
C VAL A 120 2.50 -10.86 1.60
N PRO A 121 3.09 -9.94 0.80
CA PRO A 121 4.03 -10.32 -0.24
C PRO A 121 5.26 -11.08 0.26
N TYR A 122 5.80 -10.72 1.43
CA TYR A 122 6.93 -11.46 2.03
C TYR A 122 6.53 -12.86 2.48
N LEU A 123 5.33 -13.03 3.05
CA LEU A 123 4.83 -14.34 3.44
C LEU A 123 4.71 -15.29 2.23
N PHE A 124 4.27 -14.77 1.07
CA PHE A 124 4.27 -15.55 -0.17
C PHE A 124 5.68 -15.96 -0.57
N GLY A 125 6.62 -15.00 -0.59
CA GLY A 125 8.01 -15.27 -0.91
C GLY A 125 8.60 -16.39 -0.04
N ILE A 126 8.46 -16.28 1.29
CA ILE A 126 8.99 -17.24 2.26
C ILE A 126 8.46 -18.65 2.02
N ALA A 127 7.18 -18.81 1.68
CA ALA A 127 6.58 -20.12 1.45
C ALA A 127 7.23 -20.89 0.28
N TYR A 128 7.79 -20.19 -0.71
CA TYR A 128 8.46 -20.80 -1.86
C TYR A 128 9.97 -20.99 -1.69
N VAL A 129 10.60 -20.35 -0.69
CA VAL A 129 12.05 -20.41 -0.46
C VAL A 129 12.54 -21.85 -0.41
N TYR A 130 11.94 -22.69 0.43
CA TYR A 130 12.39 -24.07 0.62
C TYR A 130 12.30 -24.90 -0.67
N SER A 131 11.22 -24.75 -1.44
CA SER A 131 11.07 -25.47 -2.71
C SER A 131 12.12 -25.04 -3.75
N VAL A 132 12.38 -23.74 -3.88
CA VAL A 132 13.35 -23.19 -4.83
C VAL A 132 14.79 -23.55 -4.45
N MET A 133 15.11 -23.52 -3.16
CA MET A 133 16.42 -23.94 -2.63
C MET A 133 16.71 -25.39 -2.99
N ASN A 134 15.77 -26.30 -2.69
CA ASN A 134 15.96 -27.72 -2.94
C ASN A 134 16.00 -28.05 -4.43
N LEU A 135 15.19 -27.37 -5.25
CA LEU A 135 15.23 -27.54 -6.69
C LEU A 135 16.61 -27.19 -7.25
N THR A 136 17.10 -25.99 -6.93
CA THR A 136 18.41 -25.52 -7.39
C THR A 136 19.54 -26.42 -6.89
N ARG A 137 19.49 -26.80 -5.61
CA ARG A 137 20.48 -27.71 -5.01
C ARG A 137 20.55 -29.03 -5.76
N GLN A 138 19.41 -29.67 -6.04
CA GLN A 138 19.40 -30.97 -6.70
C GLN A 138 19.92 -30.90 -8.14
N ILE A 139 19.56 -29.85 -8.89
CA ILE A 139 20.06 -29.66 -10.26
C ILE A 139 21.58 -29.43 -10.26
N ILE A 140 22.10 -28.62 -9.33
CA ILE A 140 23.54 -28.40 -9.21
C ILE A 140 24.25 -29.66 -8.75
N HIS A 141 23.70 -30.40 -7.79
CA HIS A 141 24.25 -31.67 -7.33
C HIS A 141 24.36 -32.68 -8.47
N GLU A 142 23.32 -32.79 -9.30
CA GLU A 142 23.36 -33.66 -10.49
C GLU A 142 24.41 -33.21 -11.53
N LYS A 143 24.58 -31.89 -11.68
CA LYS A 143 25.62 -31.29 -12.54
C LYS A 143 27.03 -31.60 -12.02
N VAL A 144 27.28 -31.46 -10.71
CA VAL A 144 28.59 -31.70 -10.08
C VAL A 144 28.98 -33.17 -10.13
N THR A 145 28.03 -34.06 -9.84
CA THR A 145 28.22 -35.53 -9.89
C THR A 145 28.25 -36.10 -11.31
N ARG A 146 27.99 -35.26 -12.33
CA ARG A 146 27.92 -35.62 -13.75
C ARG A 146 26.90 -36.72 -14.06
N LEU A 147 25.89 -36.89 -13.20
CA LEU A 147 24.82 -37.87 -13.39
C LEU A 147 24.09 -37.65 -14.72
N LYS A 148 23.91 -36.38 -15.12
CA LYS A 148 23.34 -36.03 -16.42
C LYS A 148 24.14 -36.55 -17.61
N GLU A 149 25.48 -36.54 -17.55
CA GLU A 149 26.33 -37.06 -18.63
C GLU A 149 26.23 -38.58 -18.72
N PHE A 150 26.21 -39.24 -17.56
CA PHE A 150 25.98 -40.67 -17.47
C PHE A 150 24.63 -41.09 -18.07
N MET A 151 23.55 -40.36 -17.79
CA MET A 151 22.24 -40.61 -18.40
C MET A 151 22.23 -40.41 -19.93
N LYS A 152 23.02 -39.45 -20.45
CA LYS A 152 23.17 -39.27 -21.89
C LYS A 152 23.88 -40.46 -22.55
N ILE A 153 24.89 -41.03 -21.89
CA ILE A 153 25.59 -42.24 -22.38
C ILE A 153 24.64 -43.44 -22.43
N MET A 154 23.70 -43.54 -21.46
CA MET A 154 22.64 -44.55 -21.46
C MET A 154 21.53 -44.32 -22.50
N GLY A 155 21.65 -43.28 -23.35
CA GLY A 155 20.73 -43.04 -24.46
C GLY A 155 19.54 -42.12 -24.13
N LEU A 156 19.53 -41.45 -22.98
CA LEU A 156 18.46 -40.50 -22.64
C LEU A 156 18.65 -39.18 -23.40
N ALA A 157 17.58 -38.71 -24.06
CA ALA A 157 17.62 -37.44 -24.78
C ALA A 157 17.67 -36.25 -23.80
N ASN A 158 18.49 -35.24 -24.11
CA ASN A 158 18.70 -34.07 -23.25
C ASN A 158 17.41 -33.26 -22.99
N TRP A 159 16.47 -33.23 -23.93
CA TRP A 159 15.19 -32.52 -23.75
C TRP A 159 14.29 -33.22 -22.72
N GLN A 160 14.27 -34.56 -22.69
CA GLN A 160 13.48 -35.35 -21.76
C GLN A 160 13.92 -35.11 -20.32
N HIS A 161 15.24 -34.98 -20.13
CA HIS A 161 15.83 -34.68 -18.84
C HIS A 161 15.35 -33.32 -18.29
N TRP A 162 15.42 -32.25 -19.09
CA TRP A 162 14.93 -30.93 -18.69
C TRP A 162 13.40 -30.89 -18.52
N ALA A 163 12.65 -31.58 -19.37
CA ALA A 163 11.20 -31.71 -19.25
C ALA A 163 10.80 -32.40 -17.94
N THR A 164 11.54 -33.44 -17.53
CA THR A 164 11.32 -34.15 -16.26
C THR A 164 11.57 -33.23 -15.07
N TRP A 165 12.68 -32.47 -15.08
CA TRP A 165 12.97 -31.48 -14.05
C TRP A 165 11.87 -30.42 -13.95
N PHE A 166 11.43 -29.88 -15.09
CA PHE A 166 10.35 -28.90 -15.12
C PHE A 166 9.03 -29.47 -14.60
N ALA A 167 8.61 -30.65 -15.08
CA ALA A 167 7.36 -31.29 -14.67
C ALA A 167 7.34 -31.65 -13.17
N ARG A 168 8.43 -32.22 -12.65
CA ARG A 168 8.58 -32.52 -11.22
C ARG A 168 8.50 -31.26 -10.37
N SER A 169 9.19 -30.20 -10.79
CA SER A 169 9.19 -28.91 -10.08
C SER A 169 7.82 -28.25 -10.09
N PHE A 170 7.15 -28.28 -11.25
CA PHE A 170 5.81 -27.75 -11.41
C PHE A 170 4.81 -28.48 -10.52
N ALA A 171 4.86 -29.82 -10.45
CA ALA A 171 3.99 -30.60 -9.58
C ALA A 171 4.16 -30.25 -8.10
N VAL A 172 5.40 -30.13 -7.61
CA VAL A 172 5.69 -29.73 -6.22
C VAL A 172 5.18 -28.31 -5.94
N LEU A 173 5.47 -27.36 -6.83
CA LEU A 173 5.05 -25.96 -6.65
C LEU A 173 3.55 -25.75 -6.78
N LEU A 174 2.86 -26.60 -7.55
CA LEU A 174 1.40 -26.61 -7.62
C LEU A 174 0.80 -26.98 -6.25
N VAL A 175 1.33 -28.00 -5.58
CA VAL A 175 0.90 -28.38 -4.22
C VAL A 175 1.15 -27.24 -3.23
N VAL A 176 2.33 -26.60 -3.29
CA VAL A 176 2.66 -25.44 -2.44
C VAL A 176 1.71 -24.27 -2.70
N SER A 177 1.37 -24.00 -3.96
CA SER A 177 0.42 -22.94 -4.34
C SER A 177 -0.99 -23.20 -3.80
N ILE A 178 -1.46 -24.45 -3.87
CA ILE A 178 -2.75 -24.84 -3.27
C ILE A 178 -2.71 -24.62 -1.75
N MET A 179 -1.65 -25.09 -1.08
CA MET A 179 -1.50 -24.96 0.37
C MET A 179 -1.45 -23.48 0.81
N ASN A 180 -0.74 -22.63 0.07
CA ASN A 180 -0.69 -21.19 0.32
C ASN A 180 -2.05 -20.52 0.10
N THR A 181 -2.80 -20.93 -0.93
CA THR A 181 -4.15 -20.40 -1.18
C THR A 181 -5.09 -20.76 -0.03
N ILE A 182 -5.03 -22.01 0.45
CA ILE A 182 -5.81 -22.46 1.61
C ILE A 182 -5.40 -21.66 2.85
N LEU A 183 -4.10 -21.48 3.12
CA LEU A 183 -3.63 -20.73 4.28
C LEU A 183 -4.15 -19.27 4.29
N LEU A 184 -4.25 -18.63 3.12
CA LEU A 184 -4.70 -17.25 3.00
C LEU A 184 -6.22 -17.09 3.11
N LYS A 185 -6.95 -18.11 2.66
CA LYS A 185 -8.42 -18.11 2.67
C LYS A 185 -9.01 -18.76 3.91
N ALA A 186 -8.29 -19.66 4.56
CA ALA A 186 -8.74 -20.35 5.74
C ALA A 186 -9.20 -19.32 6.79
N GLU A 187 -10.42 -19.51 7.26
CA GLU A 187 -10.96 -18.72 8.36
C GLU A 187 -10.30 -19.21 9.64
N PHE A 188 -9.53 -18.33 10.29
CA PHE A 188 -9.09 -18.59 11.65
C PHE A 188 -10.29 -18.49 12.61
N LYS A 189 -10.13 -19.00 13.83
CA LYS A 189 -11.20 -19.21 14.84
C LYS A 189 -12.14 -18.02 15.12
N ASP A 190 -11.76 -16.82 14.71
CA ASP A 190 -12.55 -15.58 14.86
C ASP A 190 -13.26 -15.12 13.56
N GLY A 191 -13.29 -15.95 12.51
CA GLY A 191 -13.88 -15.61 11.21
C GLY A 191 -13.06 -14.58 10.41
N ILE A 192 -11.83 -14.31 10.85
CA ILE A 192 -10.92 -13.35 10.23
C ILE A 192 -10.06 -14.09 9.21
N SER A 193 -10.39 -13.90 7.93
CA SER A 193 -9.54 -14.32 6.80
C SER A 193 -8.60 -13.17 6.42
N VAL A 194 -7.39 -13.49 5.94
CA VAL A 194 -6.40 -12.47 5.52
C VAL A 194 -6.92 -11.69 4.30
N LEU A 195 -7.66 -12.37 3.41
CA LEU A 195 -8.22 -11.82 2.18
C LEU A 195 -9.71 -12.22 2.07
N PRO A 196 -10.60 -11.62 2.89
CA PRO A 196 -11.98 -12.09 2.99
C PRO A 196 -12.77 -11.87 1.70
N LYS A 197 -12.53 -10.77 0.98
CA LYS A 197 -13.31 -10.37 -0.19
C LYS A 197 -12.81 -10.89 -1.55
N SER A 198 -11.56 -11.34 -1.64
CA SER A 198 -10.94 -11.71 -2.91
C SER A 198 -11.45 -13.05 -3.45
N ASN A 199 -11.48 -13.25 -4.77
CA ASN A 199 -11.84 -14.55 -5.34
C ASN A 199 -10.69 -15.56 -5.18
N SER A 200 -10.96 -16.74 -4.60
CA SER A 200 -9.95 -17.78 -4.33
C SER A 200 -9.25 -18.28 -5.60
N THR A 201 -9.96 -18.39 -6.72
CA THR A 201 -9.39 -18.87 -7.99
C THR A 201 -8.35 -17.90 -8.54
N LEU A 202 -8.60 -16.60 -8.38
CA LEU A 202 -7.70 -15.55 -8.84
C LEU A 202 -6.42 -15.52 -8.01
N VAL A 203 -6.54 -15.63 -6.69
CA VAL A 203 -5.37 -15.73 -5.78
C VAL A 203 -4.52 -16.96 -6.13
N PHE A 204 -5.16 -18.12 -6.34
CA PHE A 204 -4.46 -19.33 -6.76
C PHE A 204 -3.73 -19.17 -8.10
N ALA A 205 -4.37 -18.56 -9.11
CA ALA A 205 -3.76 -18.35 -10.42
C ALA A 205 -2.52 -17.45 -10.33
N ILE A 206 -2.56 -16.38 -9.52
CA ILE A 206 -1.42 -15.49 -9.29
C ILE A 206 -0.27 -16.24 -8.61
N LEU A 207 -0.56 -17.02 -7.57
CA LEU A 207 0.44 -17.81 -6.86
C LEU A 207 1.07 -18.90 -7.75
N LEU A 208 0.29 -19.48 -8.67
CA LEU A 208 0.77 -20.44 -9.65
C LEU A 208 1.72 -19.79 -10.67
N LEU A 209 1.35 -18.63 -11.21
CA LEU A 209 2.21 -17.85 -12.12
C LEU A 209 3.52 -17.43 -11.44
N TYR A 210 3.44 -17.06 -10.17
CA TYR A 210 4.63 -16.76 -9.37
C TYR A 210 5.54 -17.99 -9.19
N GLY A 211 4.95 -19.16 -8.90
CA GLY A 211 5.67 -20.42 -8.85
C GLY A 211 6.39 -20.75 -10.18
N LEU A 212 5.73 -20.54 -11.32
CA LEU A 212 6.33 -20.74 -12.65
C LEU A 212 7.52 -19.82 -12.90
N HIS A 213 7.42 -18.54 -12.51
CA HIS A 213 8.53 -17.60 -12.57
C HIS A 213 9.73 -18.12 -11.75
N LEU A 214 9.49 -18.59 -10.52
CA LEU A 214 10.55 -19.11 -9.66
C LEU A 214 11.24 -20.37 -10.22
N ILE A 215 10.54 -21.22 -10.97
CA ILE A 215 11.17 -22.36 -11.67
C ILE A 215 12.18 -21.85 -12.70
N THR A 216 11.78 -20.88 -13.53
CA THR A 216 12.68 -20.33 -14.55
C THR A 216 13.89 -19.64 -13.93
N PHE A 217 13.69 -18.95 -12.80
CA PHE A 217 14.77 -18.35 -12.02
C PHE A 217 15.72 -19.40 -11.40
N ALA A 218 15.18 -20.48 -10.83
CA ALA A 218 15.97 -21.58 -10.30
C ALA A 218 16.86 -22.24 -11.38
N PHE A 219 16.30 -22.46 -12.59
CA PHE A 219 17.08 -22.95 -13.72
C PHE A 219 18.19 -21.97 -14.12
N LEU A 220 17.90 -20.68 -14.18
CA LEU A 220 18.93 -19.66 -14.44
C LEU A 220 20.06 -19.75 -13.41
N CYS A 221 19.76 -19.76 -12.11
CA CYS A 221 20.76 -19.88 -11.05
C CYS A 221 21.58 -21.18 -11.16
N SER A 222 20.95 -22.31 -11.48
CA SER A 222 21.65 -23.60 -11.63
C SER A 222 22.73 -23.59 -12.73
N THR A 223 22.58 -22.73 -13.74
CA THR A 223 23.59 -22.59 -14.80
C THR A 223 24.79 -21.77 -14.35
N LEU A 224 24.57 -20.71 -13.56
CA LEU A 224 25.59 -19.77 -13.12
C LEU A 224 26.50 -20.33 -12.02
N PHE A 225 25.95 -21.16 -11.13
CA PHE A 225 26.67 -21.68 -9.98
C PHE A 225 27.20 -23.11 -10.21
N THR A 226 28.36 -23.37 -9.60
CA THR A 226 29.01 -24.70 -9.54
C THR A 226 28.97 -25.31 -8.15
N SER A 227 28.84 -24.46 -7.11
CA SER A 227 28.67 -24.91 -5.72
C SER A 227 27.17 -25.08 -5.40
N GLU A 228 26.83 -26.23 -4.82
CA GLU A 228 25.46 -26.61 -4.47
C GLU A 228 24.84 -25.67 -3.43
N ASP A 229 25.55 -25.41 -2.32
CA ASP A 229 25.05 -24.60 -1.22
C ASP A 229 24.97 -23.12 -1.57
N ALA A 230 25.95 -22.59 -2.30
CA ALA A 230 25.94 -21.21 -2.75
C ALA A 230 24.77 -20.96 -3.72
N GLY A 231 24.60 -21.82 -4.72
CA GLY A 231 23.52 -21.69 -5.70
C GLY A 231 22.14 -21.85 -5.06
N ALA A 232 21.96 -22.80 -4.15
CA ALA A 232 20.70 -23.00 -3.44
C ALA A 232 20.32 -21.80 -2.58
N THR A 233 21.28 -21.28 -1.80
CA THR A 233 21.06 -20.13 -0.91
C THR A 233 20.71 -18.88 -1.72
N ILE A 234 21.47 -18.60 -2.78
CA ILE A 234 21.23 -17.45 -3.64
C ILE A 234 19.87 -17.56 -4.34
N ALA A 235 19.55 -18.72 -4.92
CA ALA A 235 18.26 -18.92 -5.59
C ALA A 235 17.08 -18.82 -4.62
N GLY A 236 17.23 -19.38 -3.41
CA GLY A 236 16.20 -19.40 -2.37
C GLY A 236 15.92 -18.05 -1.73
N PHE A 237 16.93 -17.23 -1.48
CA PHE A 237 16.73 -15.91 -0.88
C PHE A 237 16.51 -14.83 -1.93
N ILE A 238 17.32 -14.77 -3.00
CA ILE A 238 17.24 -13.67 -3.97
C ILE A 238 15.98 -13.81 -4.82
N GLY A 239 15.63 -14.99 -5.33
CA GLY A 239 14.47 -15.12 -6.22
C GLY A 239 13.17 -14.74 -5.50
N PRO A 240 12.76 -15.48 -4.47
CA PRO A 240 11.51 -15.24 -3.75
C PRO A 240 11.41 -13.93 -2.97
N LEU A 241 12.52 -13.32 -2.53
CA LEU A 241 12.49 -12.10 -1.69
C LEU A 241 12.95 -10.82 -2.42
N SER A 242 13.63 -10.91 -3.57
CA SER A 242 14.00 -9.71 -4.33
C SER A 242 12.79 -8.90 -4.80
N GLY A 243 11.64 -9.55 -4.98
CA GLY A 243 10.38 -8.90 -5.30
C GLY A 243 9.75 -8.08 -4.17
N ALA A 244 10.24 -8.20 -2.94
CA ALA A 244 9.62 -7.58 -1.78
C ALA A 244 10.48 -6.50 -1.09
N GLY A 245 11.82 -6.53 -1.20
CA GLY A 245 12.71 -5.74 -0.33
C GLY A 245 13.54 -4.60 -0.95
N LEU A 246 13.55 -4.40 -2.27
CA LEU A 246 14.49 -3.45 -2.92
C LEU A 246 13.85 -2.08 -3.27
N PRO A 247 14.63 -0.97 -3.23
CA PRO A 247 14.14 0.35 -3.62
C PRO A 247 13.70 0.41 -5.10
N ARG A 248 12.70 1.27 -5.39
CA ARG A 248 12.02 1.49 -6.70
C ARG A 248 12.86 1.43 -7.99
N PRO A 249 14.15 1.85 -8.07
CA PRO A 249 14.88 1.83 -9.34
C PRO A 249 15.44 0.45 -9.79
N LEU A 250 15.48 -0.57 -8.94
CA LEU A 250 15.97 -1.92 -9.32
C LEU A 250 14.84 -2.87 -9.82
N TRP A 251 13.60 -2.37 -9.92
CA TRP A 251 12.36 -3.14 -10.19
C TRP A 251 12.14 -3.58 -11.65
N CYS A 252 13.18 -3.59 -12.48
CA CYS A 252 13.01 -3.92 -13.90
C CYS A 252 12.68 -5.42 -14.14
N GLN A 253 12.85 -6.29 -13.13
CA GLN A 253 12.52 -7.73 -13.21
C GLN A 253 11.18 -8.14 -12.56
N THR A 254 10.53 -7.27 -11.77
CA THR A 254 9.36 -7.62 -10.92
C THR A 254 8.09 -6.83 -11.25
N THR A 255 8.03 -6.20 -12.43
CA THR A 255 6.86 -5.46 -12.93
C THR A 255 5.58 -6.29 -12.93
N LEU A 256 5.66 -7.62 -13.08
CA LEU A 256 4.48 -8.48 -13.08
C LEU A 256 3.78 -8.58 -11.71
N VAL A 257 4.51 -8.74 -10.60
CA VAL A 257 3.88 -8.97 -9.28
C VAL A 257 3.24 -7.69 -8.75
N LEU A 258 3.90 -6.54 -8.90
CA LEU A 258 3.29 -5.26 -8.54
C LEU A 258 2.15 -4.88 -9.48
N SER A 259 2.29 -5.10 -10.80
CA SER A 259 1.20 -4.82 -11.73
C SER A 259 -0.01 -5.71 -11.47
N ILE A 260 0.19 -6.96 -11.05
CA ILE A 260 -0.90 -7.86 -10.67
C ILE A 260 -1.51 -7.43 -9.32
N TYR A 261 -0.69 -7.03 -8.34
CA TYR A 261 -1.19 -6.55 -7.05
C TYR A 261 -1.95 -5.22 -7.18
N ASP A 262 -1.43 -4.29 -7.96
CA ASP A 262 -2.09 -3.03 -8.31
C ASP A 262 -3.38 -3.30 -9.09
N LEU A 263 -3.38 -4.25 -10.03
CA LEU A 263 -4.59 -4.63 -10.77
C LEU A 263 -5.64 -5.33 -9.89
N VAL A 264 -5.21 -6.11 -8.89
CA VAL A 264 -6.11 -6.70 -7.88
C VAL A 264 -6.68 -5.61 -6.96
N LEU A 265 -5.86 -4.66 -6.51
CA LEU A 265 -6.32 -3.53 -5.71
C LEU A 265 -7.23 -2.58 -6.49
N ASP A 266 -6.95 -2.34 -7.76
CA ASP A 266 -7.76 -1.51 -8.65
C ASP A 266 -9.10 -2.19 -8.98
N TRP A 267 -9.09 -3.53 -9.14
CA TRP A 267 -10.31 -4.34 -9.21
C TRP A 267 -11.11 -4.29 -7.90
N GLU A 268 -10.44 -4.32 -6.75
CA GLU A 268 -11.10 -4.19 -5.44
C GLU A 268 -11.72 -2.80 -5.24
N ASN A 269 -11.03 -1.74 -5.65
CA ASN A 269 -11.53 -0.36 -5.57
C ASN A 269 -12.69 -0.11 -6.55
N SER A 270 -12.63 -0.63 -7.78
CA SER A 270 -13.73 -0.53 -8.75
C SER A 270 -14.98 -1.34 -8.34
N GLY A 271 -14.80 -2.45 -7.61
CA GLY A 271 -15.90 -3.16 -6.95
C GLY A 271 -16.58 -2.36 -5.84
N VAL A 272 -15.86 -1.44 -5.19
CA VAL A 272 -16.40 -0.52 -4.18
C VAL A 272 -17.13 0.65 -4.84
N GLU A 273 -16.59 1.25 -5.91
CA GLU A 273 -17.25 2.32 -6.68
C GLU A 273 -18.59 1.89 -7.30
N ASN A 274 -18.66 0.69 -7.86
CA ASN A 274 -19.90 0.15 -8.44
C ASN A 274 -21.03 -0.06 -7.40
N LYS A 275 -20.70 -0.15 -6.10
CA LYS A 275 -21.70 -0.18 -5.02
C LYS A 275 -22.14 1.22 -4.56
N ILE A 276 -21.32 2.25 -4.77
CA ILE A 276 -21.66 3.64 -4.44
C ILE A 276 -22.64 4.23 -5.46
N HIS A 277 -22.62 3.75 -6.71
CA HIS A 277 -23.52 4.20 -7.78
C HIS A 277 -24.90 3.52 -7.81
N GLN A 278 -25.19 2.54 -6.96
CA GLN A 278 -26.57 2.10 -6.76
C GLN A 278 -27.28 3.12 -5.86
N PRO A 279 -28.27 3.88 -6.38
CA PRO A 279 -28.98 4.87 -5.56
C PRO A 279 -29.78 4.12 -4.49
N GLN A 280 -29.30 4.15 -3.24
CA GLN A 280 -30.14 3.80 -2.11
C GLN A 280 -31.24 4.86 -2.04
N SER A 281 -32.46 4.41 -2.35
CA SER A 281 -33.69 5.17 -2.24
C SER A 281 -33.77 5.88 -0.89
N ILE A 282 -33.94 7.19 -0.97
CA ILE A 282 -34.26 8.11 0.12
C ILE A 282 -35.38 7.50 0.98
N GLN A 283 -35.06 7.11 2.22
CA GLN A 283 -36.05 7.10 3.30
C GLN A 283 -35.81 8.31 4.17
N GLN A 284 -36.60 9.35 3.93
CA GLN A 284 -36.90 10.38 4.91
C GLN A 284 -37.58 9.69 6.10
N GLY A 285 -36.91 9.68 7.25
CA GLY A 285 -37.44 9.24 8.53
C GLY A 285 -37.24 10.35 9.55
N GLN A 286 -38.35 10.89 10.03
CA GLN A 286 -38.47 11.94 11.03
C GLN A 286 -37.87 11.53 12.38
N LEU A 287 -37.06 12.42 12.97
CA LEU A 287 -37.17 12.98 14.34
C LEU A 287 -35.92 13.82 14.64
#